data_AF-A0A928I9G5-F1
#
_entry.id   AF-A0A928I9G5-F1
#
_cell.length_a   1.000
_cell.length_b   1.000
_cell.length_c   1.000
_cell.angle_alpha   90.00
_cell.angle_beta   90.00
_cell.angle_gamma   90.00
#
_symmetry.space_group_name_H-M   'P 1'
#
loop_
_entity.id
_entity.type
_entity.pdbx_description
1 polymer ?
#
loop_
_entity_poly.entity_id
_entity_poly.type
_entity_poly.pdbx_seq_one_letter_code
_entity_poly.pdbx_strand_id
1 'polypeptide(L)'
;MKKLMLLLVALLTVSLLAACGGETEKTDKTETNETVEGNPGSTDGETPSSDEPIRMTDEEKAKYYKVVEFELPKENFRDVIVDYMRKQSDIEWVCAADFSVSEKWAHWGISLNFKKGQTYRGIPYADTKVSYIQFENALVNGKYTCASDKWKDVYGVQCISSIMNSIQQFDPTVAGTSNQMMPSYDKFEAKICGEYEVPKGVNRTKDIIEANGEEVMFEALKQLKKGDIIMTKNDREGTSHFRVLVEEPTIYTNNLGKVVPSRCYVKTIEQTNAFDSKRNDGVKTTWFVDHVYSFADLLKSNYIPLTLESYSKDISEMEVPYILLDEAIKPEVLAKKTFNGAVRSNFPIRYVQLDVLDKSGVVVASLIKGDMADTRSVPLRNHFSDLFNNVKPGDYTLVVTGGIAIDSAELARVDFTLPA
;
A
#
# COMPACT_ATOMS: atom_id res chain seq x y z
N MET A 1 -21.93 -26.21 -60.58
CA MET A 1 -21.06 -25.33 -59.78
C MET A 1 -21.70 -23.95 -59.74
N LYS A 2 -22.37 -23.63 -58.63
CA LYS A 2 -23.33 -22.52 -58.51
C LYS A 2 -22.65 -21.23 -58.04
N LYS A 3 -23.03 -20.15 -58.73
CA LYS A 3 -22.83 -18.70 -58.56
C LYS A 3 -22.94 -18.23 -57.09
N LEU A 4 -22.13 -17.30 -56.59
CA LEU A 4 -22.19 -15.83 -56.81
C LEU A 4 -23.60 -15.24 -56.58
N MET A 5 -23.86 -14.60 -55.42
CA MET A 5 -24.85 -13.51 -55.25
C MET A 5 -24.79 -12.88 -53.84
N LEU A 6 -24.59 -11.55 -53.83
CA LEU A 6 -25.20 -10.48 -52.98
C LEU A 6 -25.21 -10.63 -51.44
N LEU A 7 -24.75 -9.67 -50.61
CA LEU A 7 -24.93 -8.20 -50.53
C LEU A 7 -26.36 -7.73 -50.18
N LEU A 8 -26.46 -7.06 -49.02
CA LEU A 8 -27.48 -6.10 -48.55
C LEU A 8 -28.89 -6.57 -48.16
N VAL A 9 -29.37 -6.00 -47.03
CA VAL A 9 -30.75 -5.58 -46.61
C VAL A 9 -30.81 -5.73 -45.07
N ALA A 10 -30.58 -4.70 -44.27
CA ALA A 10 -31.46 -3.56 -43.94
C ALA A 10 -32.74 -3.95 -43.17
N LEU A 11 -32.78 -3.47 -41.91
CA LEU A 11 -33.89 -2.93 -41.12
C LEU A 11 -35.31 -3.56 -41.10
N LEU A 12 -35.93 -3.37 -39.93
CA LEU A 12 -37.35 -3.36 -39.58
C LEU A 12 -37.98 -4.68 -39.13
N THR A 13 -38.22 -4.76 -37.81
CA THR A 13 -39.59 -4.88 -37.28
C THR A 13 -39.72 -4.07 -35.98
N VAL A 14 -40.50 -2.99 -36.07
CA VAL A 14 -41.14 -2.25 -34.98
C VAL A 14 -42.46 -2.97 -34.64
N SER A 15 -42.84 -3.02 -33.36
CA SER A 15 -44.21 -2.95 -32.78
C SER A 15 -44.19 -3.51 -31.35
N LEU A 16 -44.89 -3.04 -30.31
CA LEU A 16 -45.54 -1.78 -29.92
C LEU A 16 -46.11 -2.03 -28.50
N LEU A 17 -46.12 -1.01 -27.63
CA LEU A 17 -47.04 -0.73 -26.51
C LEU A 17 -47.11 -1.62 -25.23
N ALA A 18 -46.82 -1.00 -24.07
CA ALA A 18 -47.80 -0.36 -23.15
C ALA A 18 -47.09 -0.09 -21.79
N ALA A 19 -46.82 1.15 -21.37
CA ALA A 19 -47.72 2.16 -20.77
C ALA A 19 -48.14 1.85 -19.32
N CYS A 20 -47.60 2.65 -18.39
CA CYS A 20 -48.11 3.12 -17.07
C CYS A 20 -46.86 3.64 -16.32
N GLY A 21 -46.62 4.91 -16.00
CA GLY A 21 -47.54 5.99 -15.60
C GLY A 21 -47.53 6.08 -14.07
N GLY A 22 -46.91 7.13 -13.51
CA GLY A 22 -47.02 7.44 -12.07
C GLY A 22 -45.84 8.22 -11.50
N GLU A 23 -45.97 9.55 -11.50
CA GLU A 23 -45.22 10.50 -10.64
C GLU A 23 -45.62 10.38 -9.16
N THR A 24 -44.99 11.24 -8.34
CA THR A 24 -45.20 11.61 -6.91
C THR A 24 -44.37 10.80 -5.91
N GLU A 25 -43.80 11.35 -4.83
CA GLU A 25 -43.74 12.71 -4.27
C GLU A 25 -42.60 12.73 -3.22
N LYS A 26 -42.02 13.90 -2.99
CA LYS A 26 -41.21 14.19 -1.80
C LYS A 26 -42.07 14.13 -0.53
N THR A 27 -41.50 13.68 0.58
CA THR A 27 -41.91 14.14 1.91
C THR A 27 -40.74 14.13 2.89
N ASP A 28 -40.38 15.32 3.35
CA ASP A 28 -39.72 15.60 4.62
C ASP A 28 -40.62 15.17 5.79
N LYS A 29 -40.04 14.65 6.88
CA LYS A 29 -40.52 14.89 8.24
C LYS A 29 -39.38 14.85 9.27
N THR A 30 -39.29 15.95 9.99
CA THR A 30 -38.53 16.26 11.21
C THR A 30 -39.28 15.80 12.48
N GLU A 31 -38.52 15.61 13.57
CA GLU A 31 -38.87 15.75 15.02
C GLU A 31 -39.81 14.69 15.66
N THR A 32 -39.69 14.20 16.91
CA THR A 32 -39.03 14.65 18.17
C THR A 32 -39.07 13.52 19.24
N ASN A 33 -38.10 13.56 20.18
CA ASN A 33 -38.06 13.17 21.62
C ASN A 33 -38.98 12.10 22.24
N GLU A 34 -38.39 11.16 23.02
CA GLU A 34 -38.55 11.12 24.49
C GLU A 34 -37.63 10.09 25.18
N THR A 35 -37.21 10.45 26.39
CA THR A 35 -36.33 9.80 27.38
C THR A 35 -36.91 8.53 28.01
N VAL A 36 -36.06 7.52 28.23
CA VAL A 36 -36.25 6.50 29.30
C VAL A 36 -34.92 6.25 30.01
N GLU A 37 -34.92 6.43 31.33
CA GLU A 37 -33.81 6.20 32.25
C GLU A 37 -33.51 4.71 32.48
N GLY A 38 -32.23 4.40 32.68
CA GLY A 38 -31.77 3.46 33.71
C GLY A 38 -31.53 2.00 33.33
N ASN A 39 -30.27 1.64 33.03
CA ASN A 39 -29.62 0.50 33.72
C ASN A 39 -28.08 0.55 33.59
N PRO A 40 -27.33 0.17 34.64
CA PRO A 40 -25.86 0.20 34.66
C PRO A 40 -25.29 -1.14 34.20
N GLY A 41 -24.21 -1.09 33.41
CA GLY A 41 -23.32 -2.24 33.19
C GLY A 41 -23.53 -3.01 31.88
N SER A 42 -22.82 -2.57 30.84
CA SER A 42 -22.13 -3.45 29.88
C SER A 42 -21.18 -2.55 29.08
N THR A 43 -19.89 -2.55 29.40
CA THR A 43 -18.89 -1.99 28.49
C THR A 43 -18.52 -3.05 27.48
N ASP A 44 -19.47 -3.38 26.60
CA ASP A 44 -19.12 -3.87 25.27
C ASP A 44 -18.57 -2.67 24.52
N GLY A 45 -17.26 -2.45 24.68
CA GLY A 45 -16.54 -1.45 23.91
C GLY A 45 -16.63 -1.82 22.44
N GLU A 46 -17.56 -1.19 21.74
CA GLU A 46 -17.57 -1.12 20.29
C GLU A 46 -16.15 -0.82 19.84
N THR A 47 -15.58 -1.74 19.05
CA THR A 47 -14.27 -1.51 18.44
C THR A 47 -14.47 -0.34 17.48
N PRO A 48 -13.87 0.84 17.70
CA PRO A 48 -14.06 1.94 16.79
C PRO A 48 -13.53 1.49 15.43
N SER A 49 -14.36 1.58 14.38
CA SER A 49 -13.87 1.49 13.01
C SER A 49 -13.01 2.73 12.77
N SER A 50 -11.72 2.66 13.12
CA SER A 50 -10.86 3.83 13.23
C SER A 50 -10.20 4.15 11.89
N ASP A 51 -10.96 4.73 10.96
CA ASP A 51 -10.36 5.42 9.80
C ASP A 51 -9.62 6.69 10.24
N GLU A 52 -9.89 7.21 11.44
CA GLU A 52 -9.19 8.36 12.02
C GLU A 52 -7.96 7.96 12.88
N PRO A 53 -6.86 8.75 12.81
CA PRO A 53 -5.72 8.59 13.71
C PRO A 53 -6.16 8.65 15.16
N ILE A 54 -5.73 7.67 15.96
CA ILE A 54 -5.94 7.72 17.41
C ILE A 54 -5.00 8.81 17.93
N ARG A 55 -5.53 9.93 18.41
CA ARG A 55 -4.73 11.00 19.04
C ARG A 55 -4.88 10.89 20.54
N MET A 56 -3.77 10.63 21.24
CA MET A 56 -3.76 10.51 22.70
C MET A 56 -2.90 11.59 23.34
N THR A 57 -3.38 12.15 24.45
CA THR A 57 -2.55 12.97 25.33
C THR A 57 -1.52 12.10 26.06
N ASP A 58 -0.47 12.72 26.61
CA ASP A 58 0.52 11.99 27.42
C ASP A 58 -0.11 11.32 28.66
N GLU A 59 -1.15 11.94 29.22
CA GLU A 59 -1.94 11.40 30.33
C GLU A 59 -2.75 10.17 29.93
N GLU A 60 -3.23 10.13 28.69
CA GLU A 60 -3.90 8.95 28.13
C GLU A 60 -2.89 7.85 27.82
N LYS A 61 -1.74 8.19 27.21
CA LYS A 61 -0.63 7.25 26.95
C LYS A 61 -0.13 6.58 28.23
N ALA A 62 -0.08 7.30 29.35
CA ALA A 62 0.33 6.77 30.65
C ALA A 62 -0.56 5.66 31.21
N LYS A 63 -1.79 5.47 30.68
CA LYS A 63 -2.71 4.40 31.10
C LYS A 63 -2.41 3.05 30.44
N TYR A 64 -1.58 3.03 29.39
CA TYR A 64 -1.24 1.83 28.63
C TYR A 64 -0.07 1.10 29.26
N TYR A 65 -0.02 -0.23 29.08
CA TYR A 65 1.07 -1.04 29.61
C TYR A 65 2.43 -0.65 29.04
N LYS A 66 2.48 -0.45 27.71
CA LYS A 66 3.68 -0.03 27.00
C LYS A 66 3.30 0.90 25.87
N VAL A 67 4.04 2.00 25.75
CA VAL A 67 4.02 2.88 24.59
C VAL A 67 5.45 2.96 24.06
N VAL A 68 5.60 2.83 22.74
CA VAL A 68 6.87 3.06 22.03
C VAL A 68 6.61 4.13 20.99
N GLU A 69 7.34 5.23 21.10
CA GLU A 69 7.35 6.30 20.11
C GLU A 69 8.52 6.10 19.15
N PHE A 70 8.29 6.43 17.88
CA PHE A 70 9.30 6.33 16.84
C PHE A 70 9.86 7.70 16.50
N GLU A 71 11.15 7.75 16.16
CA GLU A 71 11.74 8.98 15.64
C GLU A 71 11.10 9.31 14.29
N LEU A 72 10.65 10.56 14.16
CA LEU A 72 10.28 11.10 12.86
C LEU A 72 11.51 11.14 11.95
N PRO A 73 11.34 10.91 10.63
CA PRO A 73 12.41 11.16 9.69
C PRO A 73 12.92 12.59 9.84
N LYS A 74 14.24 12.78 9.96
CA LYS A 74 14.87 14.11 10.02
C LYS A 74 15.08 14.71 8.63
N GLU A 75 14.82 13.93 7.59
CA GLU A 75 14.98 14.27 6.18
C GLU A 75 13.68 14.85 5.62
N ASN A 76 13.75 15.57 4.49
CA ASN A 76 12.53 16.05 3.86
C ASN A 76 11.65 14.87 3.36
N PHE A 77 10.34 15.10 3.24
CA PHE A 77 9.37 14.09 2.78
C PHE A 77 9.75 13.40 1.47
N ARG A 78 10.42 14.11 0.56
CA ARG A 78 10.78 13.60 -0.77
C ARG A 78 11.88 12.53 -0.67
N ASP A 79 12.86 12.75 0.20
CA ASP A 79 13.93 11.79 0.47
C ASP A 79 13.36 10.53 1.12
N VAL A 80 12.48 10.68 2.11
CA VAL A 80 11.80 9.56 2.80
C VAL A 80 11.04 8.64 1.84
N ILE A 81 10.33 9.21 0.87
CA ILE A 81 9.61 8.42 -0.14
C ILE A 81 10.57 7.63 -1.02
N VAL A 82 11.62 8.28 -1.52
CA VAL A 82 12.60 7.61 -2.39
C VAL A 82 13.32 6.51 -1.64
N ASP A 83 13.72 6.76 -0.40
CA ASP A 83 14.44 5.80 0.42
C ASP A 83 13.57 4.61 0.81
N TYR A 84 12.29 4.83 1.07
CA TYR A 84 11.33 3.74 1.27
C TYR A 84 11.19 2.86 0.03
N MET A 85 11.01 3.49 -1.14
CA MET A 85 10.92 2.75 -2.41
C MET A 85 12.22 1.97 -2.67
N ARG A 86 13.39 2.55 -2.35
CA ARG A 86 14.69 1.84 -2.44
C ARG A 86 14.73 0.64 -1.50
N LYS A 87 14.34 0.78 -0.23
CA LYS A 87 14.24 -0.34 0.72
C LYS A 87 13.33 -1.46 0.17
N GLN A 88 12.14 -1.12 -0.33
CA GLN A 88 11.24 -2.09 -0.96
C GLN A 88 11.87 -2.80 -2.17
N SER A 89 12.75 -2.12 -2.91
CA SER A 89 13.39 -2.66 -4.10
C SER A 89 14.67 -3.46 -3.84
N ASP A 90 15.28 -3.39 -2.65
CA ASP A 90 16.62 -3.93 -2.38
C ASP A 90 16.65 -5.14 -1.42
N ILE A 91 15.50 -5.54 -0.86
CA ILE A 91 15.40 -6.74 -0.01
C ILE A 91 15.78 -7.97 -0.83
N GLU A 92 16.88 -8.63 -0.46
CA GLU A 92 17.35 -9.84 -1.12
C GLU A 92 16.72 -11.08 -0.48
N TRP A 93 16.24 -12.02 -1.31
CA TRP A 93 15.62 -13.25 -0.83
C TRP A 93 15.79 -14.40 -1.82
N VAL A 94 15.74 -15.62 -1.29
CA VAL A 94 15.78 -16.86 -2.09
C VAL A 94 14.42 -17.52 -2.11
N CYS A 95 13.95 -17.87 -3.29
CA CYS A 95 12.67 -18.55 -3.45
C CYS A 95 12.77 -20.00 -2.94
N ALA A 96 11.95 -20.38 -1.95
CA ALA A 96 12.03 -21.69 -1.32
C ALA A 96 11.32 -22.82 -2.11
N ALA A 97 10.36 -22.45 -2.94
CA ALA A 97 9.57 -23.34 -3.79
C ALA A 97 9.16 -22.61 -5.08
N ASP A 98 9.05 -23.32 -6.19
CA ASP A 98 8.50 -22.73 -7.43
C ASP A 98 7.09 -22.19 -7.17
N PHE A 99 6.83 -20.96 -7.59
CA PHE A 99 5.48 -20.39 -7.59
C PHE A 99 5.27 -19.45 -8.77
N SER A 100 4.02 -19.23 -9.13
CA SER A 100 3.65 -18.40 -10.28
C SER A 100 2.54 -17.45 -9.90
N VAL A 101 2.69 -16.19 -10.25
CA VAL A 101 1.58 -15.23 -10.31
C VAL A 101 0.99 -15.37 -11.71
N SER A 102 -0.20 -15.96 -11.86
CA SER A 102 -0.75 -16.32 -13.17
C SER A 102 -1.51 -15.18 -13.86
N GLU A 103 -1.63 -15.27 -15.19
CA GLU A 103 -2.31 -14.28 -16.04
C GLU A 103 -3.80 -14.10 -15.74
N LYS A 104 -4.45 -15.11 -15.13
CA LYS A 104 -5.86 -15.03 -14.71
C LYS A 104 -6.07 -14.02 -13.57
N TRP A 105 -4.99 -13.68 -12.89
CA TRP A 105 -4.95 -13.06 -11.58
C TRP A 105 -4.15 -11.76 -11.57
N ALA A 106 -3.12 -11.66 -12.39
CA ALA A 106 -2.59 -10.37 -12.80
C ALA A 106 -3.59 -9.75 -13.77
N HIS A 107 -4.21 -8.62 -13.43
CA HIS A 107 -5.11 -7.81 -14.28
C HIS A 107 -4.49 -7.34 -15.62
N TRP A 108 -3.34 -7.89 -15.99
CA TRP A 108 -2.34 -7.40 -16.92
C TRP A 108 -1.90 -8.43 -17.96
N GLY A 109 -2.37 -9.68 -17.85
CA GLY A 109 -2.06 -10.74 -18.83
C GLY A 109 -0.59 -11.15 -18.88
N ILE A 110 0.14 -11.03 -17.75
CA ILE A 110 1.52 -11.49 -17.64
C ILE A 110 1.62 -12.49 -16.48
N SER A 111 2.33 -13.61 -16.72
CA SER A 111 2.71 -14.53 -15.67
C SER A 111 4.14 -14.28 -15.19
N LEU A 112 4.29 -14.02 -13.89
CA LEU A 112 5.59 -13.97 -13.23
C LEU A 112 5.87 -15.33 -12.60
N ASN A 113 6.96 -15.97 -13.03
CA ASN A 113 7.36 -17.28 -12.57
C ASN A 113 8.59 -17.18 -11.67
N PHE A 114 8.43 -17.56 -10.41
CA PHE A 114 9.49 -17.59 -9.41
C PHE A 114 10.00 -19.03 -9.24
N LYS A 115 11.32 -19.19 -9.21
CA LYS A 115 12.00 -20.48 -9.27
C LYS A 115 12.71 -20.79 -7.98
N LYS A 116 12.51 -22.00 -7.47
CA LYS A 116 13.18 -22.52 -6.28
C LYS A 116 14.69 -22.38 -6.41
N GLY A 117 15.31 -21.84 -5.37
CA GLY A 117 16.76 -21.63 -5.29
C GLY A 117 17.28 -20.43 -6.06
N GLN A 118 16.44 -19.73 -6.83
CA GLN A 118 16.82 -18.48 -7.48
C GLN A 118 16.81 -17.34 -6.47
N THR A 119 17.83 -16.49 -6.53
CA THR A 119 17.89 -15.23 -5.78
C THR A 119 17.09 -14.15 -6.51
N TYR A 120 16.27 -13.46 -5.72
CA TYR A 120 15.46 -12.33 -6.13
C TYR A 120 15.79 -11.11 -5.28
N ARG A 121 15.40 -9.94 -5.78
CA ARG A 121 15.54 -8.68 -5.05
C ARG A 121 14.30 -7.81 -5.15
N GLY A 122 13.98 -7.18 -4.03
CA GLY A 122 12.79 -6.39 -3.80
C GLY A 122 11.55 -7.24 -3.59
N ILE A 123 10.50 -6.61 -3.06
CA ILE A 123 9.21 -7.24 -2.83
C ILE A 123 8.63 -7.72 -4.18
N PRO A 124 8.15 -8.97 -4.31
CA PRO A 124 7.60 -9.46 -5.57
C PRO A 124 6.38 -8.63 -5.99
N TYR A 125 6.19 -8.49 -7.31
CA TYR A 125 4.99 -7.84 -7.84
C TYR A 125 3.73 -8.67 -7.56
N ALA A 126 2.77 -8.09 -6.84
CA ALA A 126 1.42 -8.62 -6.61
C ALA A 126 0.46 -7.46 -6.30
N ASP A 127 -0.84 -7.61 -6.58
CA ASP A 127 -1.86 -6.58 -6.31
C ASP A 127 -2.26 -6.51 -4.82
N THR A 128 -1.28 -6.67 -3.93
CA THR A 128 -1.45 -6.56 -2.48
C THR A 128 -0.79 -5.27 -1.96
N LYS A 129 -1.04 -4.91 -0.70
CA LYS A 129 -0.53 -3.67 -0.08
C LYS A 129 0.61 -3.93 0.92
N VAL A 130 1.45 -4.93 0.67
CA VAL A 130 2.48 -5.35 1.65
C VAL A 130 3.58 -4.30 1.76
N SER A 131 3.92 -3.92 3.00
CA SER A 131 5.06 -3.07 3.33
C SER A 131 6.38 -3.85 3.29
N TYR A 132 7.52 -3.15 3.18
CA TYR A 132 8.82 -3.84 3.21
C TYR A 132 9.04 -4.61 4.52
N ILE A 133 8.63 -4.04 5.66
CA ILE A 133 8.78 -4.68 6.97
C ILE A 133 7.95 -5.96 7.06
N GLN A 134 6.72 -5.95 6.55
CA GLN A 134 5.89 -7.16 6.50
C GLN A 134 6.53 -8.24 5.64
N PHE A 135 7.09 -7.85 4.49
CA PHE A 135 7.76 -8.80 3.61
C PHE A 135 9.03 -9.37 4.24
N GLU A 136 9.88 -8.54 4.86
CA GLU A 136 11.08 -8.98 5.57
C GLU A 136 10.76 -9.98 6.68
N ASN A 137 9.72 -9.72 7.47
CA ASN A 137 9.28 -10.65 8.51
C ASN A 137 8.69 -11.96 7.97
N ALA A 138 8.16 -11.94 6.74
CA ALA A 138 7.72 -13.15 6.07
C ALA A 138 8.89 -14.01 5.55
N LEU A 139 10.12 -13.49 5.56
CA LEU A 139 11.31 -14.25 5.18
C LEU A 139 11.80 -15.11 6.34
N VAL A 140 11.92 -16.41 6.12
CA VAL A 140 12.51 -17.35 7.08
C VAL A 140 13.94 -17.63 6.66
N ASN A 141 14.94 -17.12 7.40
CA ASN A 141 16.36 -17.23 7.06
C ASN A 141 16.67 -16.72 5.63
N GLY A 142 16.10 -15.57 5.25
CA GLY A 142 16.22 -14.98 3.91
C GLY A 142 15.52 -15.77 2.81
N LYS A 143 14.69 -16.76 3.16
CA LYS A 143 13.93 -17.56 2.21
C LYS A 143 12.46 -17.17 2.23
N TYR A 144 11.90 -16.98 1.05
CA TYR A 144 10.49 -16.73 0.88
C TYR A 144 9.76 -18.03 0.52
N THR A 145 8.85 -18.45 1.39
CA THR A 145 8.09 -19.71 1.28
C THR A 145 6.64 -19.43 0.87
N CYS A 146 6.41 -18.68 -0.22
CA CYS A 146 5.09 -18.71 -0.84
C CYS A 146 5.03 -19.89 -1.82
N ALA A 147 4.22 -20.89 -1.52
CA ALA A 147 3.95 -22.03 -2.39
C ALA A 147 2.57 -21.91 -3.07
N SER A 148 1.96 -20.72 -3.07
CA SER A 148 0.64 -20.50 -3.65
C SER A 148 0.73 -20.09 -5.12
N ASP A 149 -0.18 -20.62 -5.93
CA ASP A 149 -0.44 -20.20 -7.30
C ASP A 149 -1.44 -19.02 -7.39
N LYS A 150 -1.91 -18.53 -6.25
CA LYS A 150 -2.84 -17.40 -6.14
C LYS A 150 -2.09 -16.15 -5.73
N TRP A 151 -2.22 -15.12 -6.55
CA TRP A 151 -1.61 -13.80 -6.34
C TRP A 151 -1.91 -13.18 -4.96
N LYS A 152 -3.11 -13.36 -4.42
CA LYS A 152 -3.54 -12.78 -3.14
C LYS A 152 -2.85 -13.42 -1.93
N ASP A 153 -2.31 -14.62 -2.10
CA ASP A 153 -1.57 -15.34 -1.06
C ASP A 153 -0.06 -15.00 -1.12
N VAL A 154 0.33 -14.13 -2.06
CA VAL A 154 1.70 -13.61 -2.20
C VAL A 154 1.81 -12.30 -1.41
N TYR A 155 2.80 -12.27 -0.53
CA TYR A 155 3.28 -11.04 0.09
C TYR A 155 4.03 -10.23 -0.96
N GLY A 156 3.27 -9.42 -1.68
CA GLY A 156 3.77 -8.60 -2.77
C GLY A 156 3.24 -7.19 -2.69
N VAL A 157 3.64 -6.40 -3.67
CA VAL A 157 3.15 -5.03 -3.78
C VAL A 157 3.05 -4.67 -5.26
N GLN A 158 2.31 -3.62 -5.56
CA GLN A 158 2.27 -3.01 -6.90
C GLN A 158 2.68 -1.55 -6.83
N CYS A 159 3.01 -0.97 -7.98
CA CYS A 159 3.55 0.41 -8.07
C CYS A 159 2.78 1.44 -7.24
N ILE A 160 1.44 1.46 -7.28
CA ILE A 160 0.66 2.40 -6.46
C ILE A 160 0.74 2.09 -4.97
N SER A 161 0.54 0.83 -4.57
CA SER A 161 0.55 0.43 -3.17
C SER A 161 1.92 0.70 -2.53
N SER A 162 3.01 0.56 -3.28
CA SER A 162 4.36 0.94 -2.84
C SER A 162 4.48 2.41 -2.51
N ILE A 163 3.99 3.27 -3.42
CA ILE A 163 3.97 4.72 -3.21
C ILE A 163 3.08 5.08 -2.02
N MET A 164 1.89 4.50 -1.93
CA MET A 164 0.98 4.72 -0.78
C MET A 164 1.62 4.31 0.54
N ASN A 165 2.27 3.14 0.57
CA ASN A 165 2.99 2.68 1.75
C ASN A 165 4.13 3.62 2.14
N SER A 166 4.82 4.22 1.17
CA SER A 166 5.87 5.20 1.41
C SER A 166 5.34 6.50 2.03
N ILE A 167 4.16 6.96 1.59
CA ILE A 167 3.48 8.14 2.10
C ILE A 167 2.92 7.91 3.51
N GLN A 168 2.35 6.73 3.74
CA GLN A 168 1.79 6.33 5.04
C GLN A 168 2.83 6.31 6.17
N GLN A 169 4.12 6.48 5.88
CA GLN A 169 5.15 6.76 6.89
C GLN A 169 5.00 8.12 7.57
N PHE A 170 4.26 9.05 6.97
CA PHE A 170 4.10 10.38 7.53
C PHE A 170 2.67 10.91 7.47
N ASP A 171 1.87 10.42 6.53
CA ASP A 171 0.43 10.69 6.50
C ASP A 171 -0.35 9.39 6.69
N PRO A 172 -0.72 9.05 7.93
CA PRO A 172 -1.42 7.81 8.22
C PRO A 172 -2.85 7.77 7.63
N THR A 173 -3.37 8.88 7.10
CA THR A 173 -4.74 8.99 6.57
C THR A 173 -4.85 8.61 5.09
N VAL A 174 -3.72 8.47 4.40
CA VAL A 174 -3.70 8.16 2.97
C VAL A 174 -4.13 6.71 2.75
N ALA A 175 -5.31 6.52 2.17
CA ALA A 175 -5.83 5.23 1.70
C ALA A 175 -6.10 5.33 0.20
N GLY A 176 -5.47 4.46 -0.62
CA GLY A 176 -5.37 4.71 -2.07
C GLY A 176 -5.59 3.53 -3.01
N THR A 177 -6.21 3.84 -4.15
CA THR A 177 -6.33 3.09 -5.41
C THR A 177 -5.90 3.99 -6.58
N SER A 178 -5.69 3.42 -7.77
CA SER A 178 -5.15 4.16 -8.92
C SER A 178 -5.99 5.33 -9.39
N ASN A 179 -7.31 5.25 -9.21
CA ASN A 179 -8.23 6.32 -9.59
C ASN A 179 -8.08 7.52 -8.66
N GLN A 180 -7.73 7.28 -7.41
CA GLN A 180 -7.56 8.35 -6.44
C GLN A 180 -6.27 9.14 -6.72
N MET A 181 -5.24 8.53 -7.32
CA MET A 181 -4.02 9.25 -7.72
C MET A 181 -4.16 10.17 -8.94
N MET A 182 -5.31 10.16 -9.63
CA MET A 182 -5.56 11.05 -10.77
C MET A 182 -5.95 12.45 -10.29
N PRO A 183 -5.37 13.53 -10.82
CA PRO A 183 -5.66 14.90 -10.37
C PRO A 183 -7.06 15.40 -10.73
N SER A 184 -7.84 14.66 -11.53
CA SER A 184 -9.26 14.96 -11.81
C SER A 184 -10.21 14.55 -10.68
N TYR A 185 -9.70 13.98 -9.59
CA TYR A 185 -10.49 13.52 -8.45
C TYR A 185 -10.17 14.37 -7.20
N ASP A 186 -11.19 15.03 -6.67
CA ASP A 186 -11.09 16.09 -5.64
C ASP A 186 -10.58 15.64 -4.25
N LYS A 187 -10.27 14.36 -4.04
CA LYS A 187 -10.04 13.78 -2.69
C LYS A 187 -8.66 13.16 -2.52
N PHE A 188 -7.61 13.69 -3.15
CA PHE A 188 -6.33 13.03 -3.08
C PHE A 188 -5.09 13.92 -3.04
N GLU A 189 -4.02 13.29 -2.57
CA GLU A 189 -2.71 13.87 -2.36
C GLU A 189 -1.97 14.23 -3.64
N ALA A 190 -2.20 13.55 -4.77
CA ALA A 190 -1.47 13.84 -6.00
C ALA A 190 -2.07 15.05 -6.73
N LYS A 191 -1.28 16.11 -6.85
CA LYS A 191 -1.59 17.36 -7.57
C LYS A 191 -0.78 17.44 -8.86
N ILE A 192 -1.23 18.29 -9.78
CA ILE A 192 -0.45 18.62 -10.98
C ILE A 192 0.92 19.18 -10.57
N CYS A 193 1.99 18.75 -11.24
CA CYS A 193 3.30 19.37 -11.10
C CYS A 193 3.55 20.28 -12.30
N GLY A 194 3.46 21.59 -12.06
CA GLY A 194 3.57 22.63 -13.09
C GLY A 194 2.25 23.24 -13.53
N GLU A 195 2.28 23.95 -14.65
CA GLU A 195 1.16 24.75 -15.15
C GLU A 195 0.49 24.06 -16.34
N TYR A 196 -0.42 23.13 -16.04
CA TYR A 196 -1.26 22.48 -17.06
C TYR A 196 -2.66 22.19 -16.49
N GLU A 197 -3.66 22.16 -17.36
CA GLU A 197 -5.05 21.99 -16.96
C GLU A 197 -5.46 20.52 -16.95
N VAL A 198 -6.36 20.16 -16.03
CA VAL A 198 -7.02 18.84 -16.01
C VAL A 198 -8.47 19.07 -16.43
N PRO A 199 -8.86 18.75 -17.68
CA PRO A 199 -10.21 19.02 -18.13
C PRO A 199 -11.25 18.23 -17.33
N LYS A 200 -12.39 18.86 -17.06
CA LYS A 200 -13.46 18.26 -16.26
C LYS A 200 -13.96 16.96 -16.90
N GLY A 201 -14.07 15.90 -16.11
CA GLY A 201 -14.59 14.60 -16.56
C GLY A 201 -13.57 13.73 -17.30
N VAL A 202 -12.29 14.10 -17.30
CA VAL A 202 -11.22 13.29 -17.88
C VAL A 202 -10.76 12.20 -16.92
N ASN A 203 -10.71 10.97 -17.44
CA ASN A 203 -10.27 9.78 -16.70
C ASN A 203 -8.99 9.13 -17.30
N ARG A 204 -8.40 9.75 -18.33
CA ARG A 204 -7.18 9.29 -19.00
C ARG A 204 -6.11 10.36 -19.01
N THR A 205 -4.86 9.94 -18.86
CA THR A 205 -3.72 10.86 -18.96
C THR A 205 -3.48 11.34 -20.39
N LYS A 206 -3.83 10.54 -21.40
CA LYS A 206 -3.78 10.91 -22.83
C LYS A 206 -4.60 12.16 -23.13
N ASP A 207 -5.83 12.24 -22.62
CA ASP A 207 -6.73 13.36 -22.89
C ASP A 207 -6.24 14.66 -22.22
N ILE A 208 -5.57 14.54 -21.05
CA ILE A 208 -4.90 15.67 -20.39
C ILE A 208 -3.75 16.19 -21.27
N ILE A 209 -2.93 15.29 -21.81
CA ILE A 209 -1.83 15.66 -22.71
C ILE A 209 -2.37 16.31 -23.99
N GLU A 210 -3.44 15.77 -24.58
CA GLU A 210 -4.05 16.33 -25.79
C GLU A 210 -4.64 17.73 -25.57
N ALA A 211 -5.22 17.99 -24.40
CA ALA A 211 -5.80 19.29 -24.07
C ALA A 211 -4.74 20.40 -23.88
N ASN A 212 -3.55 20.04 -23.36
CA ASN A 212 -2.49 21.01 -23.06
C ASN A 212 -1.43 21.13 -24.16
N GLY A 213 -1.21 20.06 -24.93
CA GLY A 213 -0.15 19.96 -25.92
C GLY A 213 1.22 19.60 -25.32
N GLU A 214 2.09 19.04 -26.16
CA GLU A 214 3.38 18.48 -25.71
C GLU A 214 4.32 19.53 -25.11
N GLU A 215 4.38 20.75 -25.67
CA GLU A 215 5.27 21.81 -25.17
C GLU A 215 4.98 22.16 -23.70
N VAL A 216 3.69 22.29 -23.33
CA VAL A 216 3.26 22.56 -21.94
C VAL A 216 3.64 21.39 -21.03
N MET A 217 3.44 20.16 -21.49
CA MET A 217 3.79 18.97 -20.71
C MET A 217 5.30 18.80 -20.51
N PHE A 218 6.13 19.18 -21.49
CA PHE A 218 7.58 19.21 -21.32
C PHE A 218 8.01 20.25 -20.29
N GLU A 219 7.37 21.42 -20.28
CA GLU A 219 7.63 22.44 -19.27
C GLU A 219 7.23 21.98 -17.86
N ALA A 220 6.10 21.29 -17.74
CA ALA A 220 5.67 20.66 -16.50
C ALA A 220 6.65 19.58 -16.00
N LEU A 221 7.15 18.71 -16.89
CA LEU A 221 8.16 17.69 -16.56
C LEU A 221 9.47 18.28 -16.02
N LYS A 222 9.85 19.52 -16.40
CA LYS A 222 11.04 20.19 -15.84
C LYS A 222 10.89 20.58 -14.38
N GLN A 223 9.65 20.77 -13.92
CA GLN A 223 9.35 21.26 -12.58
C GLN A 223 9.33 20.14 -11.54
N LEU A 224 9.32 18.88 -12.01
CA LEU A 224 9.43 17.72 -11.14
C LEU A 224 10.68 17.81 -10.28
N LYS A 225 10.56 17.37 -9.03
CA LYS A 225 11.63 17.22 -8.07
C LYS A 225 11.78 15.76 -7.67
N LYS A 226 12.87 15.43 -6.98
CA LYS A 226 13.01 14.13 -6.31
C LYS A 226 11.74 13.80 -5.51
N GLY A 227 11.28 12.55 -5.53
CA GLY A 227 10.06 12.10 -4.87
C GLY A 227 8.76 12.43 -5.61
N ASP A 228 8.75 13.32 -6.62
CA ASP A 228 7.56 13.51 -7.45
C ASP A 228 7.24 12.26 -8.26
N ILE A 229 6.00 12.22 -8.76
CA ILE A 229 5.45 11.04 -9.42
C ILE A 229 5.20 11.38 -10.88
N ILE A 230 5.44 10.42 -11.75
CA ILE A 230 4.84 10.43 -13.08
C ILE A 230 3.86 9.28 -13.19
N MET A 231 2.69 9.56 -13.76
CA MET A 231 1.65 8.55 -13.89
C MET A 231 1.09 8.46 -15.31
N THR A 232 0.69 7.26 -15.70
CA THR A 232 -0.18 7.03 -16.86
C THR A 232 -1.45 6.36 -16.39
N LYS A 233 -2.56 6.61 -17.09
CA LYS A 233 -3.84 5.89 -16.91
C LYS A 233 -4.57 5.83 -18.25
N ASN A 234 -4.95 4.62 -18.65
CA ASN A 234 -5.77 4.38 -19.84
C ASN A 234 -7.18 3.86 -19.46
N ASP A 235 -8.05 3.70 -20.47
CA ASP A 235 -9.48 3.33 -20.31
C ASP A 235 -9.71 1.93 -19.71
N ARG A 236 -8.74 1.04 -19.88
CA ARG A 236 -8.88 -0.34 -19.41
C ARG A 236 -8.63 -0.37 -17.91
N GLU A 237 -9.57 -0.93 -17.13
CA GLU A 237 -9.35 -1.21 -15.72
C GLU A 237 -8.00 -1.89 -15.50
N GLY A 238 -7.31 -1.49 -14.43
CA GLY A 238 -5.93 -1.90 -14.19
C GLY A 238 -4.92 -0.94 -14.80
N THR A 239 -5.06 -0.44 -16.03
CA THR A 239 -4.00 0.17 -16.88
C THR A 239 -3.33 1.48 -16.45
N SER A 240 -3.31 1.78 -15.16
CA SER A 240 -2.48 2.80 -14.57
C SER A 240 -1.09 2.30 -14.18
N HIS A 241 -0.10 3.17 -14.30
CA HIS A 241 1.22 2.88 -13.77
C HIS A 241 1.89 4.15 -13.28
N PHE A 242 2.61 4.02 -12.17
CA PHE A 242 3.22 5.12 -11.42
C PHE A 242 4.72 4.88 -11.30
N ARG A 243 5.49 5.95 -11.40
CA ARG A 243 6.93 5.96 -11.13
C ARG A 243 7.26 7.12 -10.20
N VAL A 244 8.17 6.88 -9.27
CA VAL A 244 8.71 7.94 -8.39
C VAL A 244 10.04 8.40 -8.94
N LEU A 245 10.27 9.70 -8.99
CA LEU A 245 11.57 10.27 -9.35
C LEU A 245 12.58 10.07 -8.23
N VAL A 246 13.75 9.55 -8.56
CA VAL A 246 14.82 9.32 -7.57
C VAL A 246 15.77 10.53 -7.41
N GLU A 247 15.74 11.44 -8.37
CA GLU A 247 16.52 12.68 -8.43
C GLU A 247 15.79 13.74 -9.28
N GLU A 248 16.31 14.96 -9.31
CA GLU A 248 15.79 16.01 -10.20
C GLU A 248 15.97 15.65 -11.69
N PRO A 249 15.05 16.09 -12.57
CA PRO A 249 15.18 15.89 -14.01
C PRO A 249 16.47 16.48 -14.58
N THR A 250 17.08 15.79 -15.53
CA THR A 250 18.19 16.35 -16.29
C THR A 250 17.65 17.10 -17.51
N ILE A 251 17.92 18.41 -17.58
CA ILE A 251 17.37 19.30 -18.60
C ILE A 251 18.41 19.69 -19.64
N TYR A 252 18.05 19.54 -20.91
CA TYR A 252 18.81 20.00 -22.06
C TYR A 252 17.99 20.99 -22.87
N THR A 253 18.55 22.17 -23.14
CA THR A 253 17.97 23.17 -24.03
C THR A 253 18.83 23.33 -25.28
N ASN A 254 18.20 23.71 -26.39
CA ASN A 254 18.91 24.09 -27.60
C ASN A 254 19.36 25.57 -27.55
N ASN A 255 20.01 26.05 -28.61
CA ASN A 255 20.51 27.42 -28.69
C ASN A 255 19.40 28.51 -28.66
N LEU A 256 18.13 28.12 -28.77
CA LEU A 256 16.97 29.00 -28.66
C LEU A 256 16.35 28.97 -27.24
N GLY A 257 16.98 28.27 -26.29
CA GLY A 257 16.45 28.09 -24.94
C GLY A 257 15.29 27.10 -24.84
N LYS A 258 14.90 26.45 -25.95
CA LYS A 258 13.82 25.45 -25.95
C LYS A 258 14.33 24.09 -25.48
N VAL A 259 13.50 23.37 -24.73
CA VAL A 259 13.73 21.99 -24.30
C VAL A 259 14.02 21.09 -25.49
N VAL A 260 14.94 20.14 -25.33
CA VAL A 260 15.20 19.05 -26.30
C VAL A 260 14.69 17.74 -25.68
N PRO A 261 13.43 17.34 -25.91
CA PRO A 261 12.76 16.30 -25.12
C PRO A 261 13.39 14.91 -25.22
N SER A 262 14.05 14.61 -26.33
CA SER A 262 14.77 13.35 -26.54
C SER A 262 16.07 13.25 -25.75
N ARG A 263 16.57 14.37 -25.22
CA ARG A 263 17.79 14.45 -24.41
C ARG A 263 17.48 14.72 -22.94
N CYS A 264 16.40 15.45 -22.64
CA CYS A 264 15.90 15.56 -21.28
C CYS A 264 15.42 14.21 -20.78
N TYR A 265 15.73 13.89 -19.53
CA TYR A 265 15.31 12.63 -18.94
C TYR A 265 15.05 12.76 -17.45
N VAL A 266 14.27 11.82 -16.94
CA VAL A 266 14.12 11.54 -15.52
C VAL A 266 14.75 10.19 -15.19
N LYS A 267 15.20 10.01 -13.95
CA LYS A 267 15.47 8.70 -13.38
C LYS A 267 14.35 8.34 -12.41
N THR A 268 13.92 7.08 -12.45
CA THR A 268 12.79 6.64 -11.64
C THR A 268 13.04 5.34 -10.92
N ILE A 269 12.28 5.13 -9.85
CA ILE A 269 12.04 3.84 -9.21
C ILE A 269 10.58 3.45 -9.38
N GLU A 270 10.36 2.23 -9.85
CA GLU A 270 9.04 1.68 -10.12
C GLU A 270 9.02 0.17 -9.93
N GLN A 271 7.85 -0.36 -9.64
CA GLN A 271 7.62 -1.79 -9.65
C GLN A 271 6.79 -2.15 -10.87
N THR A 272 7.23 -3.17 -11.59
CA THR A 272 6.64 -3.56 -12.87
C THR A 272 6.12 -4.99 -12.80
N ASN A 273 5.25 -5.33 -13.74
CA ASN A 273 4.72 -6.68 -13.93
C ASN A 273 5.67 -7.58 -14.75
N ALA A 274 6.96 -7.22 -14.85
CA ALA A 274 7.98 -7.96 -15.59
C ALA A 274 9.29 -8.03 -14.80
N PHE A 275 10.12 -9.03 -15.10
CA PHE A 275 11.49 -9.04 -14.58
C PHE A 275 12.34 -8.03 -15.34
N ASP A 276 13.21 -7.30 -14.63
CA ASP A 276 14.18 -6.41 -15.26
C ASP A 276 15.15 -7.22 -16.13
N SER A 277 15.03 -7.04 -17.44
CA SER A 277 15.85 -7.72 -18.44
C SER A 277 17.20 -7.07 -18.67
N LYS A 278 17.42 -5.85 -18.15
CA LYS A 278 18.69 -5.11 -18.29
C LYS A 278 19.68 -5.48 -17.20
N ARG A 279 19.23 -6.14 -16.13
CA ARG A 279 20.06 -6.56 -15.01
C ARG A 279 20.78 -7.88 -15.29
N ASN A 280 22.11 -7.89 -15.13
CA ASN A 280 23.00 -8.98 -15.53
C ASN A 280 23.78 -9.63 -14.37
N ASP A 281 23.47 -9.30 -13.12
CA ASP A 281 24.16 -9.81 -11.93
C ASP A 281 23.63 -11.17 -11.43
N GLY A 282 22.75 -11.81 -12.20
CA GLY A 282 22.13 -13.09 -11.85
C GLY A 282 20.96 -12.98 -10.86
N VAL A 283 20.67 -11.77 -10.35
CA VAL A 283 19.55 -11.50 -9.43
C VAL A 283 18.34 -11.03 -10.24
N LYS A 284 17.18 -11.67 -10.03
CA LYS A 284 15.92 -11.32 -10.70
C LYS A 284 15.14 -10.32 -9.85
N THR A 285 14.58 -9.29 -10.48
CA THR A 285 13.76 -8.29 -9.77
C THR A 285 12.61 -7.82 -10.64
N THR A 286 11.48 -7.50 -10.02
CA THR A 286 10.37 -6.79 -10.66
C THR A 286 10.45 -5.27 -10.46
N TRP A 287 11.51 -4.78 -9.82
CA TRP A 287 11.75 -3.36 -9.57
C TRP A 287 12.73 -2.80 -10.58
N PHE A 288 12.33 -1.72 -11.25
CA PHE A 288 13.21 -1.00 -12.17
C PHE A 288 13.73 0.21 -11.38
N VAL A 289 14.96 0.08 -10.90
CA VAL A 289 15.61 1.07 -10.04
C VAL A 289 16.56 1.92 -10.87
N ASP A 290 16.50 3.24 -10.68
CA ASP A 290 17.31 4.23 -11.41
C ASP A 290 17.15 4.16 -12.93
N HIS A 291 15.98 3.70 -13.39
CA HIS A 291 15.69 3.55 -14.81
C HIS A 291 15.48 4.91 -15.47
N VAL A 292 16.12 5.13 -16.61
CA VAL A 292 16.12 6.42 -17.32
C VAL A 292 15.02 6.45 -18.37
N TYR A 293 14.19 7.50 -18.35
CA TYR A 293 13.18 7.76 -19.37
C TYR A 293 13.34 9.16 -19.95
N SER A 294 13.40 9.28 -21.27
CA SER A 294 13.38 10.60 -21.91
C SER A 294 12.00 11.25 -21.77
N PHE A 295 11.95 12.58 -21.81
CA PHE A 295 10.67 13.29 -21.78
C PHE A 295 9.78 12.89 -22.96
N ALA A 296 10.38 12.67 -24.13
CA ALA A 296 9.67 12.20 -25.33
C ALA A 296 9.05 10.80 -25.12
N ASP A 297 9.77 9.86 -24.51
CA ASP A 297 9.27 8.50 -24.26
C ASP A 297 8.11 8.48 -23.27
N LEU A 298 8.19 9.33 -22.24
CA LEU A 298 7.15 9.47 -21.24
C LEU A 298 5.85 9.99 -21.85
N LEU A 299 5.90 11.07 -22.62
CA LEU A 299 4.72 11.67 -23.25
C LEU A 299 4.12 10.75 -24.32
N LYS A 300 4.95 10.09 -25.12
CA LYS A 300 4.50 9.05 -26.07
C LYS A 300 3.75 7.90 -25.36
N SER A 301 4.09 7.64 -24.10
CA SER A 301 3.47 6.63 -23.24
C SER A 301 2.37 7.20 -22.33
N ASN A 302 1.91 8.42 -22.62
CA ASN A 302 0.88 9.15 -21.89
C ASN A 302 1.18 9.39 -20.40
N TYR A 303 2.44 9.60 -20.02
CA TYR A 303 2.78 9.95 -18.64
C TYR A 303 2.61 11.45 -18.39
N ILE A 304 1.97 11.80 -17.26
CA ILE A 304 1.83 13.17 -16.77
C ILE A 304 2.63 13.38 -15.46
N PRO A 305 3.17 14.58 -15.23
CA PRO A 305 3.95 14.93 -14.03
C PRO A 305 3.05 15.34 -12.87
N LEU A 306 3.23 14.72 -11.70
CA LEU A 306 2.46 14.97 -10.48
C LEU A 306 3.38 15.22 -9.29
N THR A 307 2.90 16.01 -8.33
CA THR A 307 3.53 16.23 -7.01
C THR A 307 2.56 15.78 -5.93
N LEU A 308 3.07 15.45 -4.75
CA LEU A 308 2.22 15.14 -3.59
C LEU A 308 1.89 16.41 -2.78
N GLU A 309 0.67 16.49 -2.28
CA GLU A 309 0.17 17.54 -1.40
C GLU A 309 0.88 17.49 -0.07
N SER A 310 1.20 16.30 0.43
CA SER A 310 1.96 16.14 1.67
C SER A 310 3.33 16.81 1.64
N TYR A 311 3.90 17.05 0.44
CA TYR A 311 5.14 17.83 0.31
C TYR A 311 4.99 19.31 0.68
N SER A 312 3.76 19.81 0.81
CA SER A 312 3.50 21.17 1.28
C SER A 312 3.37 21.29 2.80
N LYS A 313 3.26 20.17 3.52
CA LYS A 313 3.20 20.14 4.99
C LYS A 313 4.60 20.40 5.57
N ASP A 314 4.67 21.05 6.73
CA ASP A 314 5.91 21.13 7.49
C ASP A 314 6.11 19.80 8.25
N ILE A 315 7.34 19.27 8.25
CA ILE A 315 7.64 18.02 8.96
C ILE A 315 7.44 18.15 10.47
N SER A 316 7.54 19.37 11.00
CA SER A 316 7.26 19.68 12.41
C SER A 316 5.78 19.63 12.77
N GLU A 317 4.88 19.68 11.77
CA GLU A 317 3.44 19.51 11.95
C GLU A 317 3.01 18.05 11.92
N MET A 318 3.94 17.12 11.69
CA MET A 318 3.63 15.70 11.69
C MET A 318 3.38 15.16 13.10
N GLU A 319 2.42 14.23 13.18
CA GLU A 319 2.21 13.46 14.40
C GLU A 319 3.38 12.52 14.65
N VAL A 320 3.85 12.50 15.91
CA VAL A 320 4.84 11.50 16.36
C VAL A 320 4.19 10.11 16.28
N PRO A 321 4.77 9.17 15.51
CA PRO A 321 4.25 7.83 15.38
C PRO A 321 4.47 7.07 16.68
N TYR A 322 3.45 6.33 17.12
CA TYR A 322 3.56 5.46 18.28
C TYR A 322 2.80 4.16 18.11
N ILE A 323 3.27 3.13 18.78
CA ILE A 323 2.59 1.85 18.94
C ILE A 323 2.53 1.48 20.41
N LEU A 324 1.43 0.88 20.84
CA LEU A 324 1.18 0.59 22.23
C LEU A 324 0.47 -0.74 22.45
N LEU A 325 0.58 -1.23 23.69
CA LEU A 325 -0.15 -2.38 24.21
C LEU A 325 -1.00 -1.92 25.38
N ASP A 326 -2.32 -2.16 25.31
CA ASP A 326 -3.31 -1.71 26.29
C ASP A 326 -3.27 -2.48 27.60
N GLU A 327 -3.17 -3.80 27.56
CA GLU A 327 -3.13 -4.62 28.77
C GLU A 327 -1.77 -5.25 29.01
N ALA A 328 -1.36 -5.26 30.28
CA ALA A 328 -0.18 -6.00 30.70
C ALA A 328 -0.39 -7.50 30.43
N ILE A 329 0.53 -8.09 29.67
CA ILE A 329 0.57 -9.53 29.51
C ILE A 329 1.20 -10.11 30.78
N LYS A 330 0.47 -10.97 31.48
CA LYS A 330 0.92 -11.58 32.74
C LYS A 330 1.10 -13.09 32.59
N PRO A 331 2.06 -13.72 33.29
CA PRO A 331 2.31 -15.16 33.18
C PRO A 331 1.07 -16.02 33.43
N GLU A 332 0.23 -15.65 34.40
CA GLU A 332 -1.00 -16.37 34.73
C GLU A 332 -2.07 -16.32 33.62
N VAL A 333 -2.06 -15.27 32.80
CA VAL A 333 -2.95 -15.12 31.65
C VAL A 333 -2.46 -15.98 30.48
N LEU A 334 -1.13 -16.02 30.29
CA LEU A 334 -0.47 -16.86 29.30
C LEU A 334 -0.66 -18.35 29.58
N ALA A 335 -0.51 -18.76 30.84
CA ALA A 335 -0.73 -20.15 31.27
C ALA A 335 -2.18 -20.62 30.99
N LYS A 336 -3.15 -19.70 31.02
CA LYS A 336 -4.56 -19.95 30.69
C LYS A 336 -4.88 -19.78 29.20
N LYS A 337 -3.97 -19.25 28.39
CA LYS A 337 -4.14 -18.95 26.96
C LYS A 337 -5.29 -17.95 26.69
N THR A 338 -5.55 -17.00 27.59
CA THR A 338 -6.73 -16.11 27.54
C THR A 338 -6.37 -14.63 27.74
N PHE A 339 -5.62 -14.03 26.81
CA PHE A 339 -5.28 -12.59 26.86
C PHE A 339 -6.26 -11.76 26.04
N ASN A 340 -6.82 -10.68 26.58
CA ASN A 340 -7.87 -9.89 25.93
C ASN A 340 -7.43 -8.51 25.42
N GLY A 341 -6.16 -8.13 25.56
CA GLY A 341 -5.67 -6.84 25.07
C GLY A 341 -5.60 -6.73 23.54
N ALA A 342 -5.19 -5.56 23.07
CA ALA A 342 -4.96 -5.16 21.70
C ALA A 342 -3.67 -4.34 21.55
N VAL A 343 -3.06 -4.45 20.38
CA VAL A 343 -2.02 -3.51 19.95
C VAL A 343 -2.69 -2.35 19.23
N ARG A 344 -2.33 -1.10 19.56
CA ARG A 344 -2.92 0.10 18.95
C ARG A 344 -1.84 1.08 18.49
N SER A 345 -2.19 1.96 17.56
CA SER A 345 -1.26 2.94 16.97
C SER A 345 -2.01 4.12 16.36
N ASN A 346 -1.40 5.30 16.29
CA ASN A 346 -1.93 6.42 15.49
C ASN A 346 -1.67 6.24 13.99
N PHE A 347 -0.70 5.39 13.63
CA PHE A 347 -0.38 4.96 12.26
C PHE A 347 -0.96 3.58 11.94
N PRO A 348 -1.15 3.25 10.64
CA PRO A 348 -1.53 1.90 10.23
C PRO A 348 -0.57 0.84 10.78
N ILE A 349 -1.12 -0.11 11.54
CA ILE A 349 -0.43 -1.30 12.02
C ILE A 349 -0.30 -2.25 10.84
N ARG A 350 0.94 -2.53 10.47
CA ARG A 350 1.28 -3.44 9.38
C ARG A 350 1.26 -4.88 9.85
N TYR A 351 1.75 -5.12 11.07
CA TYR A 351 1.66 -6.45 11.65
C TYR A 351 1.73 -6.39 13.17
N VAL A 352 1.24 -7.47 13.78
CA VAL A 352 1.58 -7.88 15.14
C VAL A 352 2.09 -9.30 15.08
N GLN A 353 3.26 -9.52 15.67
CA GLN A 353 3.90 -10.82 15.76
C GLN A 353 3.96 -11.27 17.21
N LEU A 354 3.58 -12.51 17.45
CA LEU A 354 3.64 -13.19 18.73
C LEU A 354 4.59 -14.38 18.59
N ASP A 355 5.75 -14.32 19.26
CA ASP A 355 6.72 -15.41 19.24
C ASP A 355 6.82 -16.06 20.61
N VAL A 356 6.72 -17.38 20.65
CA VAL A 356 6.97 -18.21 21.83
C VAL A 356 8.36 -18.79 21.69
N LEU A 357 9.26 -18.41 22.60
CA LEU A 357 10.63 -18.86 22.64
C LEU A 357 10.79 -19.91 23.74
N ASP A 358 11.57 -20.96 23.48
CA ASP A 358 12.01 -21.87 24.53
C ASP A 358 13.15 -21.27 25.39
N LYS A 359 13.61 -22.02 26.40
CA LYS A 359 14.71 -21.61 27.29
C LYS A 359 16.03 -21.30 26.57
N SER A 360 16.21 -21.79 25.34
CA SER A 360 17.38 -21.51 24.52
C SER A 360 17.22 -20.27 23.64
N GLY A 361 16.07 -19.61 23.70
CA GLY A 361 15.72 -18.45 22.88
C GLY A 361 15.26 -18.83 21.48
N VAL A 362 14.98 -20.11 21.21
CA VAL A 362 14.52 -20.57 19.90
C VAL A 362 13.01 -20.43 19.81
N VAL A 363 12.53 -19.83 18.72
CA VAL A 363 11.09 -19.70 18.43
C VAL A 363 10.50 -21.09 18.17
N VAL A 364 9.60 -21.53 19.07
CA VAL A 364 8.89 -22.81 18.98
C VAL A 364 7.46 -22.68 18.44
N ALA A 365 6.89 -21.49 18.52
CA ALA A 365 5.65 -21.12 17.86
C ALA A 365 5.68 -19.63 17.51
N SER A 366 5.14 -19.28 16.36
CA SER A 366 5.03 -17.89 15.92
C SER A 366 3.66 -17.68 15.30
N LEU A 367 3.06 -16.53 15.57
CA LEU A 367 1.84 -16.08 14.92
C LEU A 367 2.03 -14.63 14.48
N ILE A 368 1.97 -14.42 13.18
CA ILE A 368 1.94 -13.09 12.59
C ILE A 368 0.51 -12.78 12.17
N LYS A 369 -0.01 -11.65 12.62
CA LYS A 369 -1.26 -11.06 12.15
C LYS A 369 -0.92 -9.81 11.36
N GLY A 370 -1.21 -9.81 10.06
CA GLY A 370 -0.72 -8.77 9.15
C GLY A 370 -1.49 -8.63 7.85
N ASP A 371 -2.79 -8.96 7.83
CA ASP A 371 -3.62 -8.83 6.62
C ASP A 371 -4.50 -7.57 6.64
N MET A 372 -4.19 -6.64 7.54
CA MET A 372 -5.07 -5.52 7.86
C MET A 372 -4.47 -4.21 7.37
N ALA A 373 -4.43 -4.05 6.04
CA ALA A 373 -4.19 -2.75 5.45
C ALA A 373 -5.07 -1.71 6.17
N ASP A 374 -4.45 -0.64 6.63
CA ASP A 374 -5.12 0.55 7.16
C ASP A 374 -5.75 0.41 8.57
N THR A 375 -5.53 -0.69 9.30
CA THR A 375 -6.02 -0.79 10.71
C THR A 375 -5.09 -0.15 11.73
N ARG A 376 -5.67 0.43 12.78
CA ARG A 376 -4.96 1.08 13.90
C ARG A 376 -5.12 0.36 15.24
N SER A 377 -5.83 -0.77 15.25
CA SER A 377 -6.07 -1.59 16.44
C SER A 377 -6.15 -3.06 16.05
N VAL A 378 -5.35 -3.90 16.69
CA VAL A 378 -5.32 -5.35 16.47
C VAL A 378 -5.65 -6.07 17.78
N PRO A 379 -6.88 -6.59 17.95
CA PRO A 379 -7.25 -7.34 19.14
C PRO A 379 -6.51 -8.68 19.18
N LEU A 380 -6.02 -9.07 20.36
CA LEU A 380 -5.23 -10.29 20.56
C LEU A 380 -6.03 -11.46 21.14
N ARG A 381 -7.29 -11.20 21.55
CA ARG A 381 -8.20 -12.16 22.21
C ARG A 381 -8.28 -13.55 21.60
N ASN A 382 -8.41 -13.63 20.28
CA ASN A 382 -8.62 -14.91 19.59
C ASN A 382 -7.32 -15.52 19.04
N HIS A 383 -6.18 -14.88 19.28
CA HIS A 383 -4.92 -15.22 18.62
C HIS A 383 -3.99 -16.03 19.53
N PHE A 384 -4.15 -15.89 20.85
CA PHE A 384 -3.34 -16.61 21.83
C PHE A 384 -3.65 -18.10 21.83
N SER A 385 -4.93 -18.50 21.74
CA SER A 385 -5.30 -19.93 21.66
C SER A 385 -4.61 -20.63 20.48
N ASP A 386 -4.63 -20.00 19.30
CA ASP A 386 -4.05 -20.54 18.07
C ASP A 386 -2.54 -20.72 18.18
N LEU A 387 -1.86 -19.72 18.75
CA LEU A 387 -0.40 -19.74 18.96
C LEU A 387 0.03 -20.93 19.83
N PHE A 388 -0.76 -21.28 20.84
CA PHE A 388 -0.41 -22.31 21.82
C PHE A 388 -0.98 -23.71 21.53
N ASN A 389 -1.64 -23.92 20.39
CA ASN A 389 -2.28 -25.21 20.09
C ASN A 389 -1.28 -26.37 20.00
N ASN A 390 -0.03 -26.10 19.60
CA ASN A 390 1.01 -27.11 19.41
C ASN A 390 2.22 -26.95 20.36
N VAL A 391 2.14 -26.03 21.32
CA VAL A 391 3.23 -25.81 22.29
C VAL A 391 3.06 -26.79 23.46
N LYS A 392 4.10 -27.57 23.72
CA LYS A 392 4.10 -28.55 24.81
C LYS A 392 4.16 -27.86 26.18
N PRO A 393 3.76 -28.53 27.27
CA PRO A 393 4.04 -28.06 28.62
C PRO A 393 5.53 -27.77 28.84
N GLY A 394 5.86 -26.71 29.57
CA GLY A 394 7.24 -26.26 29.77
C GLY A 394 7.34 -24.76 30.08
N ASP A 395 8.58 -24.28 30.24
CA ASP A 395 8.84 -22.85 30.45
C ASP A 395 9.25 -22.18 29.13
N TYR A 396 8.67 -21.01 28.89
CA TYR A 396 8.80 -20.26 27.65
C TYR A 396 8.85 -18.75 27.92
N THR A 397 9.26 -18.01 26.90
CA THR A 397 9.15 -16.55 26.84
C THR A 397 8.22 -16.17 25.69
N LEU A 398 7.19 -15.37 25.94
CA LEU A 398 6.41 -14.74 24.88
C LEU A 398 7.03 -13.38 24.56
N VAL A 399 7.26 -13.12 23.28
CA VAL A 399 7.63 -11.80 22.75
C VAL A 399 6.48 -11.29 21.87
N VAL A 400 6.07 -10.04 22.11
CA VAL A 400 5.06 -9.35 21.29
C VAL A 400 5.74 -8.20 20.57
N THR A 401 5.69 -8.24 19.24
CA THR A 401 6.27 -7.21 18.38
C THR A 401 5.15 -6.57 17.56
N GLY A 402 5.11 -5.24 17.53
CA GLY A 402 4.20 -4.49 16.69
C GLY A 402 4.98 -3.71 15.63
N GLY A 403 4.50 -3.72 14.39
CA GLY A 403 5.07 -2.91 13.31
C GLY A 403 4.07 -1.96 12.69
N ILE A 404 4.50 -0.71 12.47
CA ILE A 404 3.77 0.32 11.75
C ILE A 404 4.45 0.62 10.41
N ALA A 405 4.00 1.65 9.68
CA ALA A 405 4.56 1.98 8.37
C ALA A 405 6.06 2.31 8.38
N ILE A 406 6.57 2.85 9.50
CA ILE A 406 7.93 3.38 9.62
C ILE A 406 8.91 2.31 10.11
N ASP A 407 8.55 1.63 11.20
CA ASP A 407 9.41 0.68 11.90
C ASP A 407 8.59 -0.27 12.78
N SER A 408 9.25 -1.06 13.62
CA SER A 408 8.68 -2.00 14.56
C SER A 408 9.34 -1.96 15.92
N ALA A 409 8.61 -2.43 16.94
CA ALA A 409 9.08 -2.43 18.31
C ALA A 409 8.59 -3.65 19.10
N GLU A 410 9.42 -4.11 20.03
CA GLU A 410 9.03 -5.06 21.07
C GLU A 410 8.14 -4.33 22.10
N LEU A 411 6.90 -4.80 22.22
CA LEU A 411 5.87 -4.27 23.12
C LEU A 411 5.83 -5.00 24.46
N ALA A 412 6.20 -6.28 24.46
CA ALA A 412 6.24 -7.10 25.67
C ALA A 412 7.21 -8.27 25.52
N ARG A 413 7.80 -8.67 26.66
CA ARG A 413 8.58 -9.89 26.83
C ARG A 413 8.23 -10.49 28.19
N VAL A 414 7.63 -11.68 28.19
CA VAL A 414 7.03 -12.26 29.38
C VAL A 414 7.37 -13.73 29.49
N ASP A 415 8.06 -14.10 30.57
CA ASP A 415 8.34 -15.50 30.89
C ASP A 415 7.11 -16.16 31.54
N PHE A 416 6.83 -17.41 31.18
CA PHE A 416 5.68 -18.16 31.68
C PHE A 416 5.92 -19.67 31.62
N THR A 417 5.12 -20.41 32.38
CA THR A 417 5.10 -21.86 32.37
C THR A 417 3.75 -22.34 31.85
N LEU A 418 3.78 -23.17 30.79
CA LEU A 418 2.60 -23.90 30.33
C LEU A 418 2.43 -25.17 31.18
N PRO A 419 1.30 -25.33 31.89
CA PRO A 419 1.04 -26.50 32.70
C PRO A 419 0.87 -27.76 31.85
N ALA A 420 1.09 -28.91 32.49
CA ALA A 420 1.00 -30.24 31.90
C ALA A 420 -0.40 -30.61 31.38
#